data_AF-G7DXK9-F1
#
_entry.id   AF-G7DXK9-F1
#
_cell.length_a   1.000
_cell.length_b   1.000
_cell.length_c   1.000
_cell.angle_alpha   90.00
_cell.angle_beta   90.00
_cell.angle_gamma   90.00
#
_symmetry.space_group_name_H-M   'P 1'
#
loop_
_entity.id
_entity.type
_entity.pdbx_description
1 polymer ?
#
loop_
_entity_poly.entity_id
_entity_poly.type
_entity_poly.pdbx_seq_one_letter_code
_entity_poly.pdbx_strand_id
1 'polypeptide(L)'
;MLSSRKICLHVILKLSAERFGKRTVASFALRAVKLGGSASTSDWPSEASMSSWKAFQGNLTSLTSGLKNVDLSNTTEKLNKQFATFSQQVRETTGQLEEDGVTELPEEYKTLERKVDALRATHLSLLKITKAYETETYDYPTQINESLTEGFALVSHSLTSWAAVAAKGTNLPAPTVTDKAPEQHKTLSHALSRASANSALELTSKSSQPDQLGSVLQTYAVAQDKVGQLRLDQDALIRAEFNNPWSATLNSAINAAMKARQSVKTARLYLDTCRTKLKNASAAKQEQARLEVEAAEERLVTETEQAIGIMASLLANPEPIKNIAALAKAQQSYHEQAAKVLQGITASLDEASVQADGEYRKSRGIA
;
A
#
# COMPACT_ATOMS: atom_id res chain seq x y z
N MET A 1 29.81 -30.30 9.25
CA MET A 1 30.77 -29.35 9.85
C MET A 1 31.74 -28.68 8.85
N LEU A 2 31.93 -29.16 7.62
CA LEU A 2 32.85 -28.51 6.65
C LEU A 2 32.24 -27.34 5.84
N SER A 3 30.91 -27.22 5.75
CA SER A 3 30.24 -26.19 4.93
C SER A 3 30.30 -24.78 5.53
N SER A 4 30.05 -24.63 6.84
CA SER A 4 30.09 -23.30 7.51
C SER A 4 31.50 -22.71 7.61
N ARG A 5 32.55 -23.53 7.63
CA ARG A 5 33.95 -23.04 7.60
C ARG A 5 34.37 -22.55 6.21
N LYS A 6 33.82 -23.11 5.12
CA LYS A 6 34.09 -22.65 3.74
C LYS A 6 33.47 -21.28 3.46
N ILE A 7 32.27 -21.01 3.97
CA ILE A 7 31.55 -19.74 3.81
C ILE A 7 32.32 -18.60 4.50
N CYS A 8 32.85 -18.83 5.70
CA CYS A 8 33.58 -17.82 6.46
C CYS A 8 34.91 -17.44 5.79
N LEU A 9 35.64 -18.42 5.24
CA LEU A 9 36.91 -18.18 4.53
C LEU A 9 36.71 -17.41 3.21
N HIS A 10 35.59 -17.67 2.51
CA HIS A 10 35.27 -17.05 1.22
C HIS A 10 34.90 -15.56 1.37
N VAL A 11 34.22 -15.19 2.46
CA VAL A 11 33.89 -13.79 2.78
C VAL A 11 35.14 -13.00 3.17
N ILE A 12 36.04 -13.60 3.96
CA ILE A 12 37.32 -12.98 4.38
C ILE A 12 38.26 -12.74 3.18
N LEU A 13 38.32 -13.69 2.23
CA LEU A 13 39.11 -13.54 1.00
C LEU A 13 38.54 -12.49 0.04
N LYS A 14 37.21 -12.34 -0.02
CA LYS A 14 36.53 -11.30 -0.82
C LYS A 14 36.85 -9.90 -0.34
N LEU A 15 36.74 -9.68 0.98
CA LEU A 15 37.02 -8.38 1.61
C LEU A 15 38.50 -8.01 1.52
N SER A 16 39.40 -9.01 1.45
CA SER A 16 40.84 -8.77 1.26
C SER A 16 41.22 -8.44 -0.20
N ALA A 17 40.48 -8.98 -1.19
CA ALA A 17 40.74 -8.74 -2.62
C ALA A 17 40.29 -7.36 -3.10
N GLU A 18 39.29 -6.76 -2.45
CA GLU A 18 38.84 -5.38 -2.72
C GLU A 18 39.81 -4.33 -2.16
N ARG A 19 40.71 -4.71 -1.23
CA ARG A 19 41.63 -3.78 -0.54
C ARG A 19 43.11 -3.91 -0.96
N PHE A 20 43.55 -5.06 -1.47
CA PHE A 20 44.94 -5.29 -1.89
C PHE A 20 44.96 -5.97 -3.26
N GLY A 21 45.46 -5.27 -4.28
CA GLY A 21 45.36 -5.66 -5.70
C GLY A 21 45.74 -7.11 -6.05
N LYS A 22 45.25 -7.57 -7.22
CA LYS A 22 45.20 -8.97 -7.71
C LYS A 22 46.47 -9.84 -7.54
N ARG A 23 47.66 -9.24 -7.44
CA ARG A 23 48.94 -9.97 -7.26
C ARG A 23 49.15 -10.49 -5.83
N THR A 24 48.63 -9.80 -4.81
CA THR A 24 48.77 -10.18 -3.39
C THR A 24 47.83 -11.33 -3.02
N VAL A 25 46.68 -11.41 -3.70
CA VAL A 25 45.66 -12.46 -3.53
C VAL A 25 46.15 -13.82 -4.06
N ALA A 26 46.94 -13.82 -5.13
CA ALA A 26 47.54 -15.05 -5.69
C ALA A 26 48.52 -15.70 -4.71
N SER A 27 49.29 -14.91 -3.97
CA SER A 27 50.22 -15.40 -2.94
C SER A 27 49.50 -15.99 -1.72
N PHE A 28 48.32 -15.46 -1.36
CA PHE A 28 47.46 -16.01 -0.31
C PHE A 28 46.77 -17.31 -0.74
N ALA A 29 46.29 -17.38 -1.99
CA ALA A 29 45.67 -18.57 -2.57
C ALA A 29 46.67 -19.73 -2.70
N LEU A 30 47.91 -19.47 -3.12
CA LEU A 30 48.99 -20.47 -3.16
C LEU A 30 49.34 -21.02 -1.77
N ARG A 31 49.19 -20.21 -0.71
CA ARG A 31 49.43 -20.64 0.67
C ARG A 31 48.26 -21.45 1.24
N ALA A 32 47.04 -21.20 0.78
CA ALA A 32 45.83 -21.96 1.15
C ALA A 32 45.72 -23.32 0.43
N VAL A 33 46.17 -23.42 -0.83
CA VAL A 33 46.22 -24.70 -1.57
C VAL A 33 47.23 -25.67 -0.95
N LYS A 34 48.31 -25.16 -0.34
CA LYS A 34 49.28 -25.98 0.42
C LYS A 34 48.72 -26.54 1.74
N LEU A 35 47.49 -26.16 2.12
CA LEU A 35 46.76 -26.64 3.30
C LEU A 35 45.53 -27.51 2.98
N GLY A 36 45.42 -28.04 1.75
CA GLY A 36 44.63 -29.26 1.49
C GLY A 36 43.10 -29.11 1.44
N GLY A 37 42.55 -27.96 1.02
CA GLY A 37 41.10 -27.80 0.83
C GLY A 37 40.69 -27.57 -0.63
N SER A 38 39.92 -28.50 -1.22
CA SER A 38 39.34 -28.34 -2.57
C SER A 38 38.14 -27.37 -2.56
N ALA A 39 38.16 -26.39 -3.48
CA ALA A 39 37.08 -25.44 -3.71
C ALA A 39 36.43 -25.70 -5.08
N SER A 40 35.14 -26.04 -5.07
CA SER A 40 34.24 -26.09 -6.24
C SER A 40 33.69 -24.68 -6.51
N THR A 41 33.55 -24.32 -7.78
CA THR A 41 33.18 -22.98 -8.28
C THR A 41 31.66 -22.69 -8.30
N SER A 42 30.83 -23.45 -7.59
CA SER A 42 29.36 -23.35 -7.69
C SER A 42 28.65 -22.57 -6.57
N ASP A 43 29.35 -22.06 -5.54
CA ASP A 43 28.74 -21.36 -4.38
C ASP A 43 28.98 -19.83 -4.39
N TRP A 44 28.61 -19.15 -5.49
CA TRP A 44 28.58 -17.67 -5.57
C TRP A 44 27.14 -17.15 -5.41
N PRO A 45 26.89 -15.94 -4.83
CA PRO A 45 25.54 -15.40 -4.75
C PRO A 45 24.96 -15.23 -6.16
N SER A 46 23.78 -15.80 -6.40
CA SER A 46 23.09 -15.68 -7.68
C SER A 46 22.69 -14.22 -7.96
N GLU A 47 22.59 -13.87 -9.25
CA GLU A 47 22.25 -12.54 -9.77
C GLU A 47 20.97 -11.92 -9.17
N ALA A 48 20.06 -12.75 -8.66
CA ALA A 48 18.80 -12.33 -8.02
C ALA A 48 18.99 -11.50 -6.73
N SER A 49 20.08 -11.71 -5.98
CA SER A 49 20.37 -10.95 -4.76
C SER A 49 20.93 -9.55 -5.07
N MET A 50 21.69 -9.42 -6.14
CA MET A 50 22.24 -8.14 -6.60
C MET A 50 21.19 -7.28 -7.32
N SER A 51 20.24 -7.91 -8.03
CA SER A 51 19.14 -7.19 -8.68
C SER A 51 18.16 -6.58 -7.67
N SER A 52 17.85 -7.27 -6.57
CA SER A 52 17.02 -6.74 -5.48
C SER A 52 17.67 -5.59 -4.71
N TRP A 53 18.99 -5.61 -4.53
CA TRP A 53 19.75 -4.51 -3.95
C TRP A 53 19.80 -3.28 -4.88
N LYS A 54 20.04 -3.48 -6.18
CA LYS A 54 20.00 -2.39 -7.18
C LYS A 54 18.60 -1.80 -7.32
N ALA A 55 17.55 -2.62 -7.29
CA ALA A 55 16.17 -2.15 -7.32
C ALA A 55 15.81 -1.34 -6.07
N PHE A 56 16.26 -1.78 -4.89
CA PHE A 56 16.12 -1.03 -3.64
C PHE A 56 16.88 0.30 -3.66
N GLN A 57 18.12 0.31 -4.15
CA GLN A 57 18.93 1.53 -4.30
C GLN A 57 18.30 2.50 -5.30
N GLY A 58 17.73 2.00 -6.40
CA GLY A 58 16.93 2.78 -7.34
C GLY A 58 15.68 3.38 -6.69
N ASN A 59 14.97 2.62 -5.85
CA ASN A 59 13.78 3.08 -5.13
C ASN A 59 14.11 4.08 -4.01
N LEU A 60 15.28 3.95 -3.38
CA LEU A 60 15.80 4.92 -2.42
C LEU A 60 16.23 6.22 -3.12
N THR A 61 16.78 6.12 -4.33
CA THR A 61 17.21 7.27 -5.14
C THR A 61 16.00 8.03 -5.71
N SER A 62 14.92 7.34 -6.10
CA SER A 62 13.67 7.98 -6.52
C SER A 62 12.95 8.66 -5.35
N LEU A 63 12.97 8.05 -4.16
CA LEU A 63 12.38 8.61 -2.94
C LEU A 63 13.16 9.82 -2.42
N THR A 64 14.49 9.80 -2.48
CA THR A 64 15.34 10.96 -2.15
C THR A 64 15.22 12.09 -3.17
N SER A 65 14.99 11.78 -4.45
CA SER A 65 14.77 12.79 -5.50
C SER A 65 13.42 13.53 -5.34
N GLY A 66 12.41 12.87 -4.77
CA GLY A 66 11.10 13.47 -4.48
C GLY A 66 11.05 14.36 -3.23
N LEU A 67 12.12 14.41 -2.43
CA LEU A 67 12.18 15.07 -1.13
C LEU A 67 12.90 16.44 -1.13
N LYS A 68 13.29 16.97 -2.29
CA LYS A 68 14.10 18.21 -2.41
C LYS A 68 13.48 19.48 -1.79
N ASN A 69 12.20 19.48 -1.39
CA ASN A 69 11.50 20.66 -0.86
C ASN A 69 10.94 20.50 0.58
N VAL A 70 11.32 19.46 1.32
CA VAL A 70 10.92 19.32 2.74
C VAL A 70 12.15 19.63 3.61
N ASP A 71 11.98 20.45 4.66
CA ASP A 71 12.99 20.88 5.66
C ASP A 71 13.60 19.70 6.46
N LEU A 72 14.30 18.82 5.74
CA LEU A 72 14.91 17.61 6.26
C LEU A 72 16.30 17.86 6.82
N SER A 73 16.92 19.00 6.49
CA SER A 73 18.25 19.39 6.95
C SER A 73 18.32 19.50 8.48
N ASN A 74 17.39 20.24 9.09
CA ASN A 74 17.38 20.49 10.52
C ASN A 74 17.13 19.23 11.38
N THR A 75 16.33 18.28 10.86
CA THR A 75 16.04 17.02 11.57
C THR A 75 17.18 16.02 11.39
N THR A 76 17.77 15.95 10.19
CA THR A 76 18.89 15.07 9.89
C THR A 76 20.17 15.51 10.60
N GLU A 77 20.43 16.82 10.71
CA GLU A 77 21.59 17.34 11.43
C GLU A 77 21.55 17.05 12.94
N LYS A 78 20.35 17.11 13.56
CA LYS A 78 20.17 16.75 14.97
C LYS A 78 20.39 15.26 15.21
N LEU A 79 19.85 14.42 14.32
CA LEU A 79 20.04 12.97 14.35
C LEU A 79 21.52 12.60 14.19
N ASN A 80 22.23 13.24 13.26
CA ASN A 80 23.66 12.99 13.05
C ASN A 80 24.52 13.35 14.28
N LYS A 81 24.22 14.48 14.94
CA LYS A 81 24.96 14.89 16.15
C LYS A 81 24.75 13.92 17.31
N GLN A 82 23.52 13.51 17.57
CA GLN A 82 23.20 12.57 18.65
C GLN A 82 23.67 11.16 18.34
N PHE A 83 23.71 10.78 17.06
CA PHE A 83 24.30 9.52 16.64
C PHE A 83 25.81 9.46 16.88
N ALA A 84 26.54 10.54 16.58
CA ALA A 84 27.96 10.64 16.89
C ALA A 84 28.22 10.47 18.40
N THR A 85 27.34 11.02 19.24
CA THR A 85 27.37 10.80 20.68
C THR A 85 27.08 9.35 21.06
N PHE A 86 26.14 8.68 20.39
CA PHE A 86 25.85 7.26 20.63
C PHE A 86 27.01 6.34 20.24
N SER A 87 27.62 6.53 19.08
CA SER A 87 28.75 5.70 18.65
C SER A 87 29.97 5.88 19.56
N GLN A 88 30.15 7.08 20.10
CA GLN A 88 31.13 7.36 21.14
C GLN A 88 30.76 6.71 22.47
N GLN A 89 29.51 6.81 22.92
CA GLN A 89 29.02 6.16 24.15
C GLN A 89 29.13 4.63 24.07
N VAL A 90 28.82 3.99 22.95
CA VAL A 90 28.98 2.55 22.76
C VAL A 90 30.45 2.14 22.90
N ARG A 91 31.38 2.91 22.31
CA ARG A 91 32.82 2.65 22.43
C ARG A 91 33.36 2.88 23.84
N GLU A 92 32.89 3.93 24.53
CA GLU A 92 33.35 4.29 25.87
C GLU A 92 32.79 3.34 26.95
N THR A 93 31.52 2.95 26.85
CA THR A 93 30.88 2.01 27.79
C THR A 93 31.27 0.56 27.59
N THR A 94 31.87 0.17 26.46
CA THR A 94 32.47 -1.16 26.29
C THR A 94 33.90 -1.23 26.84
N GLY A 95 34.62 -0.11 26.89
CA GLY A 95 35.96 -0.05 27.47
C GLY A 95 35.96 -0.20 29.00
N GLN A 96 34.86 0.18 29.65
CA GLN A 96 34.60 -0.09 31.06
C GLN A 96 33.68 -1.32 31.14
N LEU A 97 34.21 -2.46 31.60
CA LEU A 97 33.42 -3.65 31.88
C LEU A 97 32.46 -3.38 33.06
N GLU A 98 31.41 -2.59 32.87
CA GLU A 98 30.37 -2.41 33.87
C GLU A 98 29.38 -3.58 33.81
N GLU A 99 29.03 -4.04 35.00
CA GLU A 99 28.42 -5.33 35.29
C GLU A 99 26.89 -5.33 35.15
N ASP A 100 26.28 -4.19 34.80
CA ASP A 100 24.82 -4.07 34.74
C ASP A 100 24.33 -3.30 33.50
N GLY A 101 23.35 -3.90 32.81
CA GLY A 101 22.35 -3.16 32.05
C GLY A 101 22.60 -3.07 30.54
N VAL A 102 22.05 -4.04 29.80
CA VAL A 102 21.45 -3.91 28.45
C VAL A 102 21.83 -2.63 27.70
N THR A 103 22.67 -2.72 26.65
CA THR A 103 23.09 -1.59 25.79
C THR A 103 21.90 -0.72 25.38
N GLU A 104 21.69 0.43 26.04
CA GLU A 104 20.50 1.25 25.82
C GLU A 104 20.58 2.01 24.49
N LEU A 105 19.46 2.08 23.77
CA LEU A 105 19.37 2.86 22.54
C LEU A 105 19.02 4.33 22.84
N PRO A 106 19.48 5.29 22.03
CA PRO A 106 19.15 6.70 22.17
C PRO A 106 17.63 6.95 22.17
N GLU A 107 17.19 7.98 22.89
CA GLU A 107 15.77 8.29 23.04
C GLU A 107 15.13 8.72 21.70
N GLU A 108 15.89 9.37 20.81
CA GLU A 108 15.42 9.75 19.48
C GLU A 108 15.19 8.54 18.59
N TYR A 109 16.05 7.52 18.70
CA TYR A 109 15.83 6.24 18.02
C TYR A 109 14.52 5.61 18.51
N LYS A 110 14.28 5.52 19.82
CA LYS A 110 13.02 4.99 20.38
C LYS A 110 11.80 5.80 19.94
N THR A 111 11.94 7.10 19.79
CA THR A 111 10.87 7.98 19.30
C THR A 111 10.58 7.75 17.81
N LEU A 112 11.62 7.57 16.99
CA LEU A 112 11.47 7.18 15.58
C LEU A 112 10.77 5.84 15.45
N GLU A 113 11.14 4.84 16.26
CA GLU A 113 10.47 3.55 16.27
C GLU A 113 8.98 3.66 16.56
N ARG A 114 8.60 4.40 17.62
CA ARG A 114 7.19 4.66 17.96
C ARG A 114 6.42 5.31 16.82
N LYS A 115 7.03 6.29 16.14
CA LYS A 115 6.40 6.96 14.99
C LYS A 115 6.23 6.03 13.79
N VAL A 116 7.23 5.18 13.50
CA VAL A 116 7.15 4.19 12.42
C VAL A 116 6.12 3.12 12.72
N ASP A 117 6.01 2.67 13.97
CA ASP A 117 4.98 1.72 14.40
C ASP A 117 3.57 2.32 14.26
N ALA A 118 3.39 3.57 14.69
CA ALA A 118 2.15 4.30 14.48
C ALA A 118 1.82 4.43 12.98
N LEU A 119 2.79 4.82 12.15
CA LEU A 119 2.61 4.95 10.70
C LEU A 119 2.19 3.61 10.07
N ARG A 120 2.82 2.51 10.47
CA ARG A 120 2.45 1.16 10.02
C ARG A 120 1.03 0.80 10.44
N ALA A 121 0.66 1.08 11.69
CA ALA A 121 -0.68 0.83 12.19
C ALA A 121 -1.73 1.61 11.40
N THR A 122 -1.48 2.89 11.11
CA THR A 122 -2.34 3.72 10.26
C THR A 122 -2.48 3.14 8.86
N HIS A 123 -1.39 2.63 8.27
CA HIS A 123 -1.46 2.03 6.95
C HIS A 123 -2.36 0.79 6.92
N LEU A 124 -2.20 -0.09 7.92
CA LEU A 124 -2.99 -1.31 8.05
C LEU A 124 -4.47 -1.01 8.35
N SER A 125 -4.76 -0.05 9.23
CA SER A 125 -6.13 0.30 9.61
C SER A 125 -6.91 0.88 8.44
N LEU A 126 -6.30 1.76 7.64
CA LEU A 126 -6.95 2.34 6.47
C LEU A 126 -7.15 1.28 5.38
N LEU A 127 -6.13 0.47 5.05
CA LEU A 127 -6.27 -0.59 4.04
C LEU A 127 -7.34 -1.62 4.42
N LYS A 128 -7.49 -1.93 5.71
CA LYS A 128 -8.53 -2.85 6.17
C LYS A 128 -9.93 -2.40 5.72
N ILE A 129 -10.18 -1.08 5.72
CA ILE A 129 -11.47 -0.49 5.36
C ILE A 129 -11.54 -0.27 3.85
N THR A 130 -10.51 0.34 3.25
CA THR A 130 -10.55 0.74 1.84
C THR A 130 -10.43 -0.41 0.86
N LYS A 131 -10.03 -1.61 1.32
CA LYS A 131 -10.17 -2.85 0.54
C LYS A 131 -11.62 -3.16 0.16
N ALA A 132 -12.61 -2.61 0.85
CA ALA A 132 -14.01 -2.74 0.42
C ALA A 132 -14.23 -2.24 -1.01
N TYR A 133 -13.51 -1.19 -1.44
CA TYR A 133 -13.56 -0.64 -2.80
C TYR A 133 -12.92 -1.55 -3.89
N GLU A 134 -12.32 -2.67 -3.49
CA GLU A 134 -11.88 -3.71 -4.44
C GLU A 134 -13.05 -4.63 -4.83
N THR A 135 -14.10 -4.68 -4.02
CA THR A 135 -15.27 -5.54 -4.23
C THR A 135 -16.47 -4.69 -4.61
N GLU A 136 -17.08 -4.97 -5.75
CA GLU A 136 -18.25 -4.20 -6.23
C GLU A 136 -19.49 -4.32 -5.33
N THR A 137 -19.60 -5.38 -4.53
CA THR A 137 -20.82 -5.75 -3.80
C THR A 137 -20.88 -5.24 -2.36
N TYR A 138 -19.89 -4.48 -1.92
CA TYR A 138 -19.78 -4.00 -0.53
C TYR A 138 -20.94 -3.10 -0.06
N ASP A 139 -21.64 -2.45 -0.99
CA ASP A 139 -22.81 -1.59 -0.74
C ASP A 139 -24.15 -2.35 -0.86
N TYR A 140 -24.12 -3.60 -1.35
CA TYR A 140 -25.30 -4.41 -1.59
C TYR A 140 -25.10 -5.88 -1.15
N PRO A 141 -25.18 -6.16 0.17
CA PRO A 141 -24.83 -7.46 0.74
C PRO A 141 -25.83 -8.60 0.47
N THR A 142 -27.03 -8.32 -0.07
CA THR A 142 -28.11 -9.30 -0.27
C THR A 142 -27.97 -10.15 -1.54
N GLN A 143 -26.91 -9.96 -2.33
CA GLN A 143 -26.74 -10.56 -3.65
C GLN A 143 -26.50 -12.07 -3.72
N ILE A 144 -26.36 -12.76 -2.59
CA ILE A 144 -26.14 -14.21 -2.59
C ILE A 144 -27.36 -14.96 -3.19
N ASN A 145 -28.54 -14.33 -3.27
CA ASN A 145 -29.77 -14.92 -3.82
C ASN A 145 -30.22 -14.40 -5.20
N GLU A 146 -29.58 -13.39 -5.80
CA GLU A 146 -30.06 -12.79 -7.08
C GLU A 146 -29.63 -13.57 -8.34
N SER A 147 -28.84 -14.64 -8.21
CA SER A 147 -28.26 -15.39 -9.34
C SER A 147 -29.24 -16.28 -10.11
N LEU A 148 -30.55 -16.29 -9.82
CA LEU A 148 -31.50 -17.26 -10.38
C LEU A 148 -32.76 -16.64 -10.99
N THR A 149 -32.64 -15.53 -11.70
CA THR A 149 -33.71 -15.16 -12.65
C THR A 149 -33.08 -14.59 -13.90
N GLU A 150 -32.98 -15.44 -14.92
CA GLU A 150 -32.56 -15.15 -16.29
C GLU A 150 -33.49 -14.13 -16.97
N GLY A 151 -33.50 -12.87 -16.50
CA GLY A 151 -34.15 -11.71 -17.11
C GLY A 151 -33.18 -10.59 -17.49
N PHE A 152 -31.88 -10.76 -17.24
CA PHE A 152 -30.91 -9.66 -17.18
C PHE A 152 -30.43 -9.11 -18.53
N ALA A 153 -30.46 -9.88 -19.62
CA ALA A 153 -29.97 -9.41 -20.93
C ALA A 153 -30.93 -8.41 -21.60
N LEU A 154 -32.25 -8.55 -21.39
CA LEU A 154 -33.26 -7.63 -21.94
C LEU A 154 -33.27 -6.26 -21.23
N VAL A 155 -33.02 -6.25 -19.92
CA VAL A 155 -33.09 -5.04 -19.07
C VAL A 155 -31.94 -4.09 -19.36
N SER A 156 -30.73 -4.62 -19.56
CA SER A 156 -29.58 -3.78 -19.92
C SER A 156 -29.76 -3.13 -21.30
N HIS A 157 -30.37 -3.85 -22.24
CA HIS A 157 -30.69 -3.30 -23.57
C HIS A 157 -31.82 -2.25 -23.49
N SER A 158 -32.85 -2.48 -22.68
CA SER A 158 -33.93 -1.49 -22.47
C SER A 158 -33.39 -0.23 -21.79
N LEU A 159 -32.59 -0.35 -20.73
CA LEU A 159 -31.92 0.78 -20.08
C LEU A 159 -31.05 1.58 -21.04
N THR A 160 -30.21 0.91 -21.83
CA THR A 160 -29.35 1.56 -22.83
C THR A 160 -30.18 2.31 -23.87
N SER A 161 -31.26 1.69 -24.37
CA SER A 161 -32.17 2.34 -25.33
C SER A 161 -32.92 3.53 -24.73
N TRP A 162 -33.35 3.46 -23.48
CA TRP A 162 -33.98 4.58 -22.77
C TRP A 162 -33.00 5.71 -22.51
N ALA A 163 -31.77 5.39 -22.11
CA ALA A 163 -30.70 6.36 -21.92
C ALA A 163 -30.37 7.08 -23.24
N ALA A 164 -30.34 6.37 -24.37
CA ALA A 164 -30.16 6.97 -25.69
C ALA A 164 -31.32 7.92 -26.09
N VAL A 165 -32.56 7.60 -25.69
CA VAL A 165 -33.72 8.49 -25.90
C VAL A 165 -33.65 9.71 -24.98
N ALA A 166 -33.32 9.53 -23.70
CA ALA A 166 -33.16 10.62 -22.74
C ALA A 166 -31.99 11.56 -23.08
N ALA A 167 -30.94 11.05 -23.73
CA ALA A 167 -29.81 11.85 -24.18
C ALA A 167 -30.14 12.72 -25.42
N LYS A 168 -31.19 12.41 -26.20
CA LYS A 168 -31.61 13.25 -27.33
C LYS A 168 -32.05 14.62 -26.84
N GLY A 169 -31.30 15.66 -27.22
CA GLY A 169 -31.58 17.05 -26.85
C GLY A 169 -30.69 17.58 -25.72
N THR A 170 -29.79 16.77 -25.18
CA THR A 170 -28.76 17.21 -24.22
C THR A 170 -27.37 17.10 -24.86
N ASN A 171 -26.43 18.00 -24.54
CA ASN A 171 -25.03 17.96 -25.01
C ASN A 171 -24.21 16.81 -24.35
N LEU A 172 -24.84 15.67 -24.08
CA LEU A 172 -24.21 14.51 -23.45
C LEU A 172 -23.95 13.42 -24.51
N PRO A 173 -22.82 12.68 -24.43
CA PRO A 173 -22.54 11.60 -25.37
C PRO A 173 -23.60 10.50 -25.28
N ALA A 174 -24.19 10.10 -26.41
CA ALA A 174 -25.12 8.98 -26.48
C ALA A 174 -24.36 7.64 -26.34
N PRO A 175 -24.84 6.68 -25.53
CA PRO A 175 -24.17 5.39 -25.35
C PRO A 175 -24.24 4.54 -26.64
N THR A 176 -23.11 3.95 -27.04
CA THR A 176 -23.00 3.05 -28.19
C THR A 176 -23.44 1.63 -27.81
N VAL A 177 -24.34 1.04 -28.59
CA VAL A 177 -24.81 -0.35 -28.39
C VAL A 177 -23.69 -1.32 -28.77
N THR A 178 -23.16 -2.07 -27.80
CA THR A 178 -22.14 -3.12 -28.02
C THR A 178 -22.76 -4.51 -27.87
N ASP A 179 -22.43 -5.43 -28.79
CA ASP A 179 -22.99 -6.80 -28.88
C ASP A 179 -22.59 -7.76 -27.75
N LYS A 180 -21.61 -7.40 -26.90
CA LYS A 180 -21.28 -8.18 -25.70
C LYS A 180 -22.31 -7.87 -24.62
N ALA A 181 -23.02 -8.88 -24.12
CA ALA A 181 -23.89 -8.73 -22.95
C ALA A 181 -23.10 -7.97 -21.86
N PRO A 182 -23.52 -6.76 -21.46
CA PRO A 182 -22.72 -5.93 -20.58
C PRO A 182 -22.50 -6.68 -19.27
N GLU A 183 -21.26 -6.65 -18.78
CA GLU A 183 -20.93 -7.22 -17.48
C GLU A 183 -21.83 -6.55 -16.44
N GLN A 184 -22.71 -7.34 -15.83
CA GLN A 184 -23.74 -6.80 -14.98
C GLN A 184 -23.12 -6.38 -13.66
N HIS A 185 -23.02 -5.07 -13.46
CA HIS A 185 -22.48 -4.51 -12.26
C HIS A 185 -23.40 -4.74 -11.06
N LYS A 186 -22.75 -5.01 -9.94
CA LYS A 186 -23.37 -5.57 -8.74
C LYS A 186 -23.45 -4.57 -7.59
N THR A 187 -23.39 -3.28 -7.87
CA THR A 187 -23.61 -2.24 -6.87
C THR A 187 -25.10 -2.09 -6.53
N LEU A 188 -25.42 -1.44 -5.42
CA LEU A 188 -26.79 -1.11 -5.03
C LEU A 188 -27.53 -0.27 -6.09
N SER A 189 -26.90 0.77 -6.63
CA SER A 189 -27.53 1.67 -7.62
C SER A 189 -27.92 0.94 -8.91
N HIS A 190 -27.03 0.07 -9.43
CA HIS A 190 -27.38 -0.80 -10.55
C HIS A 190 -28.52 -1.79 -10.21
N ALA A 191 -28.62 -2.29 -8.97
CA ALA A 191 -29.74 -3.14 -8.57
C ALA A 191 -31.06 -2.35 -8.53
N LEU A 192 -31.07 -1.14 -7.99
CA LEU A 192 -32.23 -0.22 -8.00
C LEU A 192 -32.65 0.14 -9.43
N SER A 193 -31.69 0.40 -10.32
CA SER A 193 -31.93 0.65 -11.74
C SER A 193 -32.68 -0.51 -12.39
N ARG A 194 -32.17 -1.74 -12.23
CA ARG A 194 -32.81 -2.94 -12.80
C ARG A 194 -34.20 -3.20 -12.23
N ALA A 195 -34.37 -3.09 -10.92
CA ALA A 195 -35.67 -3.29 -10.27
C ALA A 195 -36.71 -2.29 -10.81
N SER A 196 -36.31 -1.02 -10.93
CA SER A 196 -37.18 0.05 -11.44
C SER A 196 -37.52 -0.15 -12.92
N ALA A 197 -36.53 -0.55 -13.72
CA ALA A 197 -36.73 -0.89 -15.14
C ALA A 197 -37.71 -2.05 -15.33
N ASN A 198 -37.57 -3.12 -14.54
CA ASN A 198 -38.49 -4.26 -14.57
C ASN A 198 -39.91 -3.85 -14.21
N SER A 199 -40.07 -3.08 -13.12
CA SER A 199 -41.38 -2.58 -12.72
C SER A 199 -42.01 -1.67 -13.78
N ALA A 200 -41.23 -0.80 -14.43
CA ALA A 200 -41.73 0.04 -15.52
C ALA A 200 -42.25 -0.78 -16.70
N LEU A 201 -41.52 -1.83 -17.09
CA LEU A 201 -41.93 -2.76 -18.17
C LEU A 201 -43.20 -3.53 -17.79
N GLU A 202 -43.29 -4.02 -16.56
CA GLU A 202 -44.48 -4.75 -16.08
C GLU A 202 -45.72 -3.87 -16.05
N LEU A 203 -45.60 -2.61 -15.61
CA LEU A 203 -46.71 -1.68 -15.57
C LEU A 203 -47.16 -1.24 -16.97
N THR A 204 -46.20 -1.01 -17.88
CA THR A 204 -46.49 -0.62 -19.26
C THR A 204 -47.11 -1.78 -20.06
N SER A 205 -46.66 -3.01 -19.83
CA SER A 205 -47.19 -4.19 -20.54
C SER A 205 -48.59 -4.62 -20.08
N LYS A 206 -48.98 -4.26 -18.86
CA LYS A 206 -50.28 -4.63 -18.26
C LYS A 206 -51.33 -3.52 -18.34
N SER A 207 -50.99 -2.32 -18.81
CA SER A 207 -51.93 -1.20 -18.94
C SER A 207 -52.12 -0.76 -20.40
N SER A 208 -53.37 -0.52 -20.80
CA SER A 208 -53.71 0.01 -22.14
C SER A 208 -53.65 1.55 -22.22
N GLN A 209 -53.35 2.21 -21.10
CA GLN A 209 -53.24 3.66 -20.97
C GLN A 209 -51.80 4.01 -20.59
N PRO A 210 -51.29 5.21 -20.94
CA PRO A 210 -49.96 5.63 -20.52
C PRO A 210 -49.87 5.61 -18.98
N ASP A 211 -49.01 4.75 -18.43
CA ASP A 211 -48.79 4.68 -17.00
C ASP A 211 -47.72 5.68 -16.56
N GLN A 212 -48.14 6.71 -15.85
CA GLN A 212 -47.27 7.75 -15.33
C GLN A 212 -46.22 7.19 -14.36
N LEU A 213 -46.58 6.18 -13.55
CA LEU A 213 -45.63 5.53 -12.65
C LEU A 213 -44.54 4.79 -13.43
N GLY A 214 -44.90 4.08 -14.50
CA GLY A 214 -43.95 3.47 -15.42
C GLY A 214 -42.93 4.46 -16.01
N SER A 215 -43.38 5.65 -16.43
CA SER A 215 -42.50 6.70 -16.95
C SER A 215 -41.56 7.28 -15.89
N VAL A 216 -42.06 7.48 -14.67
CA VAL A 216 -41.26 7.89 -13.50
C VAL A 216 -40.19 6.85 -13.17
N LEU A 217 -40.58 5.57 -13.12
CA LEU A 217 -39.67 4.46 -12.86
C LEU A 217 -38.59 4.32 -13.94
N GLN A 218 -38.93 4.56 -15.20
CA GLN A 218 -37.99 4.59 -16.31
C GLN A 218 -36.93 5.69 -16.12
N THR A 219 -37.37 6.90 -15.77
CA THR A 219 -36.48 8.05 -15.52
C THR A 219 -35.57 7.80 -14.31
N TYR A 220 -36.13 7.26 -13.23
CA TYR A 220 -35.38 6.88 -12.04
C TYR A 220 -34.36 5.77 -12.32
N ALA A 221 -34.73 4.77 -13.13
CA ALA A 221 -33.84 3.67 -13.50
C ALA A 221 -32.59 4.18 -14.23
N VAL A 222 -32.76 5.05 -15.24
CA VAL A 222 -31.63 5.65 -15.98
C VAL A 222 -30.73 6.49 -15.07
N ALA A 223 -31.31 7.26 -14.15
CA ALA A 223 -30.51 8.04 -13.20
C ALA A 223 -29.69 7.14 -12.26
N GLN A 224 -30.29 6.08 -11.72
CA GLN A 224 -29.59 5.13 -10.86
C GLN A 224 -28.50 4.34 -11.59
N ASP A 225 -28.71 4.01 -12.86
CA ASP A 225 -27.67 3.40 -13.70
C ASP A 225 -26.43 4.31 -13.80
N LYS A 226 -26.66 5.60 -14.07
CA LYS A 226 -25.59 6.59 -14.13
C LYS A 226 -24.89 6.81 -12.79
N VAL A 227 -25.63 6.84 -11.68
CA VAL A 227 -25.04 6.90 -10.33
C VAL A 227 -24.19 5.66 -10.06
N GLY A 228 -24.67 4.48 -10.47
CA GLY A 228 -23.91 3.23 -10.40
C GLY A 228 -22.59 3.29 -11.17
N GLN A 229 -22.60 3.84 -12.40
CA GLN A 229 -21.38 4.00 -13.18
C GLN A 229 -20.38 4.95 -12.52
N LEU A 230 -20.86 6.11 -12.02
CA LEU A 230 -20.02 7.06 -11.30
C LEU A 230 -19.38 6.44 -10.04
N ARG A 231 -20.09 5.53 -9.37
CA ARG A 231 -19.53 4.73 -8.29
C ARG A 231 -18.37 3.88 -8.85
N LEU A 232 -18.57 3.11 -9.91
CA LEU A 232 -17.51 2.25 -10.45
C LEU A 232 -16.24 3.05 -10.78
N ASP A 233 -16.41 4.26 -11.31
CA ASP A 233 -15.31 5.19 -11.57
C ASP A 233 -14.60 5.62 -10.27
N GLN A 234 -15.37 5.94 -9.21
CA GLN A 234 -14.83 6.23 -7.89
C GLN A 234 -13.94 5.09 -7.38
N ASP A 235 -14.43 3.87 -7.49
CA ASP A 235 -13.75 2.68 -7.00
C ASP A 235 -12.48 2.36 -7.78
N ALA A 236 -12.54 2.53 -9.10
CA ALA A 236 -11.36 2.42 -9.95
C ALA A 236 -10.29 3.44 -9.55
N LEU A 237 -10.68 4.70 -9.31
CA LEU A 237 -9.78 5.76 -8.85
C LEU A 237 -9.21 5.46 -7.46
N ILE A 238 -10.03 5.06 -6.50
CA ILE A 238 -9.57 4.70 -5.14
C ILE A 238 -8.59 3.52 -5.21
N ARG A 239 -8.87 2.52 -6.03
CA ARG A 239 -7.98 1.37 -6.19
C ARG A 239 -6.63 1.79 -6.78
N ALA A 240 -6.66 2.57 -7.85
CA ALA A 240 -5.47 2.97 -8.60
C ALA A 240 -4.61 4.01 -7.87
N GLU A 241 -5.23 5.03 -7.26
CA GLU A 241 -4.54 6.18 -6.70
C GLU A 241 -4.38 6.13 -5.17
N PHE A 242 -5.16 5.31 -4.47
CA PHE A 242 -5.04 5.13 -3.01
C PHE A 242 -4.58 3.72 -2.63
N ASN A 243 -5.38 2.67 -2.85
CA ASN A 243 -5.08 1.33 -2.32
C ASN A 243 -3.74 0.78 -2.83
N ASN A 244 -3.48 0.91 -4.13
CA ASN A 244 -2.26 0.41 -4.76
C ASN A 244 -1.00 1.12 -4.23
N PRO A 245 -0.87 2.47 -4.31
CA PRO A 245 0.28 3.19 -3.76
C PRO A 245 0.44 2.98 -2.25
N TRP A 246 -0.67 3.04 -1.50
CA TRP A 246 -0.65 2.89 -0.05
C TRP A 246 -0.20 1.49 0.39
N SER A 247 -0.62 0.43 -0.32
CA SER A 247 -0.10 -0.92 -0.12
C SER A 247 1.36 -1.05 -0.55
N ALA A 248 1.78 -0.38 -1.63
CA ALA A 248 3.17 -0.37 -2.07
C ALA A 248 4.11 0.26 -1.02
N THR A 249 3.74 1.40 -0.43
CA THR A 249 4.50 2.03 0.67
C THR A 249 4.62 1.09 1.88
N LEU A 250 3.53 0.40 2.25
CA LEU A 250 3.53 -0.59 3.33
C LEU A 250 4.48 -1.75 3.04
N ASN A 251 4.42 -2.31 1.82
CA ASN A 251 5.17 -3.49 1.46
C ASN A 251 6.65 -3.23 1.17
N SER A 252 7.02 -1.99 0.87
CA SER A 252 8.39 -1.57 0.56
C SER A 252 9.04 -0.80 1.72
N ALA A 253 8.77 0.49 1.84
CA ALA A 253 9.46 1.41 2.73
C ALA A 253 9.22 1.07 4.22
N ILE A 254 7.97 0.78 4.60
CA ILE A 254 7.65 0.38 5.99
C ILE A 254 8.29 -0.97 6.32
N ASN A 255 8.18 -1.96 5.45
CA ASN A 255 8.84 -3.26 5.68
C ASN A 255 10.37 -3.15 5.74
N ALA A 256 10.99 -2.26 4.96
CA ALA A 256 12.42 -1.98 5.05
C ALA A 256 12.81 -1.41 6.42
N ALA A 257 12.03 -0.44 6.93
CA ALA A 257 12.25 0.12 8.27
C ALA A 257 12.12 -0.95 9.36
N MET A 258 11.12 -1.84 9.25
CA MET A 258 10.94 -2.95 10.20
C MET A 258 12.09 -3.94 10.18
N LYS A 259 12.64 -4.25 8.99
CA LYS A 259 13.83 -5.11 8.86
C LYS A 259 15.06 -4.45 9.47
N ALA A 260 15.29 -3.16 9.22
CA ALA A 260 16.42 -2.43 9.78
C ALA A 260 16.38 -2.42 11.32
N ARG A 261 15.21 -2.20 11.93
CA ARG A 261 15.03 -2.31 13.39
C ARG A 261 15.35 -3.72 13.91
N GLN A 262 14.94 -4.75 13.18
CA GLN A 262 15.27 -6.13 13.53
C GLN A 262 16.78 -6.40 13.44
N SER A 263 17.47 -5.79 12.48
CA SER A 263 18.94 -5.85 12.39
C SER A 263 19.61 -5.19 13.61
N VAL A 264 19.16 -4.01 14.03
CA VAL A 264 19.65 -3.33 15.25
C VAL A 264 19.46 -4.21 16.48
N LYS A 265 18.26 -4.80 16.65
CA LYS A 265 17.99 -5.73 17.76
C LYS A 265 18.93 -6.94 17.73
N THR A 266 19.18 -7.48 16.54
CA THR A 266 20.08 -8.63 16.36
C THR A 266 21.54 -8.25 16.65
N ALA A 267 21.98 -7.05 16.25
CA ALA A 267 23.31 -6.53 16.53
C ALA A 267 23.54 -6.30 18.04
N ARG A 268 22.53 -5.79 18.77
CA ARG A 268 22.59 -5.66 20.24
C ARG A 268 22.78 -7.02 20.91
N LEU A 269 21.93 -7.99 20.58
CA LEU A 269 22.03 -9.36 21.12
C LEU A 269 23.39 -10.01 20.79
N TYR A 270 23.92 -9.73 19.60
CA TYR A 270 25.24 -10.21 19.19
C TYR A 270 26.36 -9.58 20.02
N LEU A 271 26.33 -8.27 20.24
CA LEU A 271 27.28 -7.56 21.12
C LEU A 271 27.24 -8.11 22.54
N ASP A 272 26.05 -8.31 23.11
CA ASP A 272 25.88 -8.86 24.46
C ASP A 272 26.44 -10.30 24.57
N THR A 273 26.26 -11.10 23.51
CA THR A 273 26.85 -12.44 23.40
C THR A 273 28.38 -12.37 23.34
N CYS A 274 28.94 -11.45 22.54
CA CYS A 274 30.39 -11.26 22.44
C CYS A 274 31.00 -10.77 23.75
N ARG A 275 30.34 -9.84 24.46
CA ARG A 275 30.75 -9.37 25.80
C ARG A 275 30.77 -10.52 26.82
N THR A 276 29.74 -11.35 26.82
CA THR A 276 29.69 -12.54 27.69
C THR A 276 30.81 -13.53 27.37
N LYS A 277 31.13 -13.73 26.09
CA LYS A 277 32.27 -14.56 25.66
C LYS A 277 33.60 -13.97 26.12
N LEU A 278 33.78 -12.66 26.05
CA LEU A 278 34.98 -11.98 26.52
C LEU A 278 35.16 -12.13 28.04
N LYS A 279 34.07 -11.98 28.84
CA LYS A 279 34.10 -12.19 30.31
C LYS A 279 34.54 -13.61 30.69
N ASN A 280 34.17 -14.61 29.87
CA ASN A 280 34.47 -16.03 30.12
C ASN A 280 35.68 -16.57 29.33
N ALA A 281 36.39 -15.73 28.58
CA ALA A 281 37.52 -16.16 27.75
C ALA A 281 38.76 -16.46 28.60
N SER A 282 39.44 -17.57 28.31
CA SER A 282 40.76 -17.85 28.91
C SER A 282 41.84 -16.93 28.31
N ALA A 283 42.94 -16.72 29.03
CA ALA A 283 44.03 -15.84 28.60
C ALA A 283 44.53 -16.09 27.16
N ALA A 284 44.53 -17.35 26.71
CA ALA A 284 44.94 -17.73 25.35
C ALA A 284 43.94 -17.31 24.25
N LYS A 285 42.68 -17.04 24.60
CA LYS A 285 41.60 -16.62 23.67
C LYS A 285 41.10 -15.19 23.92
N GLN A 286 41.68 -14.51 24.90
CA GLN A 286 41.24 -13.19 25.34
C GLN A 286 41.37 -12.15 24.23
N GLU A 287 42.47 -12.18 23.47
CA GLU A 287 42.69 -11.25 22.37
C GLU A 287 41.69 -11.45 21.22
N GLN A 288 41.41 -12.71 20.87
CA GLN A 288 40.40 -13.04 19.87
C GLN A 288 39.00 -12.60 20.30
N ALA A 289 38.66 -12.78 21.58
CA ALA A 289 37.37 -12.34 22.11
C ALA A 289 37.25 -10.81 22.16
N ARG A 290 38.35 -10.07 22.34
CA ARG A 290 38.38 -8.59 22.25
C ARG A 290 38.07 -8.11 20.84
N LEU A 291 38.71 -8.69 19.83
CA LEU A 291 38.44 -8.36 18.42
C LEU A 291 37.00 -8.67 18.02
N GLU A 292 36.41 -9.76 18.54
CA GLU A 292 35.00 -10.10 18.29
C GLU A 292 34.02 -9.09 18.93
N VAL A 293 34.39 -8.49 20.07
CA VAL A 293 33.60 -7.41 20.68
C VAL A 293 33.71 -6.14 19.84
N GLU A 294 34.92 -5.71 19.47
CA GLU A 294 35.14 -4.51 18.63
C GLU A 294 34.36 -4.60 17.30
N ALA A 295 34.41 -5.75 16.63
CA ALA A 295 33.65 -5.99 15.40
C ALA A 295 32.12 -5.98 15.63
N ALA A 296 31.65 -6.44 16.79
CA ALA A 296 30.23 -6.39 17.14
C ALA A 296 29.74 -4.96 17.43
N GLU A 297 30.60 -4.10 18.00
CA GLU A 297 30.31 -2.68 18.22
C GLU A 297 30.19 -1.91 16.92
N GLU A 298 31.17 -2.06 16.02
CA GLU A 298 31.13 -1.41 14.70
C GLU A 298 29.86 -1.81 13.93
N ARG A 299 29.47 -3.08 14.04
CA ARG A 299 28.21 -3.57 13.46
C ARG A 299 26.99 -2.91 14.10
N LEU A 300 26.94 -2.81 15.44
CA LEU A 300 25.83 -2.15 16.12
C LEU A 300 25.69 -0.68 15.69
N VAL A 301 26.81 0.04 15.60
CA VAL A 301 26.84 1.43 15.11
C VAL A 301 26.28 1.49 13.70
N THR A 302 26.83 0.70 12.76
CA THR A 302 26.42 0.69 11.35
C THR A 302 24.94 0.39 11.16
N GLU A 303 24.42 -0.66 11.81
CA GLU A 303 23.01 -1.06 11.68
C GLU A 303 22.07 0.01 12.27
N THR A 304 22.51 0.71 13.33
CA THR A 304 21.73 1.78 13.96
C THR A 304 21.70 3.04 13.08
N GLU A 305 22.82 3.43 12.46
CA GLU A 305 22.85 4.51 11.46
C GLU A 305 21.90 4.23 10.31
N GLN A 306 21.98 3.01 9.76
CA GLN A 306 21.14 2.59 8.65
C GLN A 306 19.66 2.63 9.03
N ALA A 307 19.30 2.11 10.21
CA ALA A 307 17.93 2.12 10.70
C ALA A 307 17.40 3.55 10.90
N ILE A 308 18.19 4.45 11.47
CA ILE A 308 17.81 5.87 11.63
C ILE A 308 17.56 6.50 10.25
N GLY A 309 18.48 6.32 9.31
CA GLY A 309 18.35 6.86 7.95
C GLY A 309 17.07 6.38 7.25
N ILE A 310 16.77 5.08 7.32
CA ILE A 310 15.57 4.50 6.71
C ILE A 310 14.29 5.03 7.40
N MET A 311 14.25 5.04 8.74
CA MET A 311 13.07 5.50 9.48
C MET A 311 12.81 7.00 9.30
N ALA A 312 13.85 7.83 9.30
CA ALA A 312 13.73 9.27 9.06
C ALA A 312 13.24 9.56 7.63
N SER A 313 13.81 8.89 6.64
CA SER A 313 13.39 9.01 5.23
C SER A 313 11.94 8.56 5.02
N LEU A 314 11.53 7.47 5.68
CA LEU A 314 10.15 6.99 5.65
C LEU A 314 9.16 8.04 6.19
N LEU A 315 9.47 8.65 7.34
CA LEU A 315 8.61 9.67 7.96
C LEU A 315 8.58 10.99 7.17
N ALA A 316 9.58 11.23 6.34
CA ALA A 316 9.66 12.40 5.47
C ALA A 316 8.84 12.26 4.18
N ASN A 317 8.49 11.03 3.79
CA ASN A 317 7.85 10.76 2.51
C ASN A 317 6.48 11.47 2.42
N PRO A 318 6.26 12.39 1.45
CA PRO A 318 4.98 13.07 1.29
C PRO A 318 3.90 12.19 0.65
N GLU A 319 4.25 11.01 0.14
CA GLU A 319 3.35 10.12 -0.60
C GLU A 319 2.09 9.73 0.18
N PRO A 320 2.11 9.35 1.48
CA PRO A 320 0.88 9.06 2.21
C PRO A 320 -0.10 10.24 2.24
N ILE A 321 0.39 11.48 2.34
CA ILE A 321 -0.46 12.68 2.31
C ILE A 321 -1.11 12.83 0.92
N LYS A 322 -0.34 12.63 -0.15
CA LYS A 322 -0.86 12.66 -1.53
C LYS A 322 -1.91 11.58 -1.76
N ASN A 323 -1.68 10.37 -1.26
CA ASN A 323 -2.62 9.25 -1.37
C ASN A 323 -3.94 9.59 -0.67
N ILE A 324 -3.89 10.11 0.56
CA ILE A 324 -5.12 10.55 1.28
C ILE A 324 -5.86 11.65 0.51
N ALA A 325 -5.12 12.61 -0.07
CA ALA A 325 -5.74 13.64 -0.91
C ALA A 325 -6.42 13.05 -2.16
N ALA A 326 -5.82 12.04 -2.80
CA ALA A 326 -6.42 11.32 -3.92
C ALA A 326 -7.71 10.57 -3.52
N LEU A 327 -7.70 9.91 -2.36
CA LEU A 327 -8.90 9.27 -1.79
C LEU A 327 -10.04 10.27 -1.60
N ALA A 328 -9.75 11.41 -0.95
CA ALA A 328 -10.74 12.45 -0.71
C ALA A 328 -11.27 13.05 -2.02
N LYS A 329 -10.40 13.26 -3.02
CA LYS A 329 -10.77 13.79 -4.33
C LYS A 329 -11.66 12.82 -5.11
N ALA A 330 -11.35 11.53 -5.09
CA ALA A 330 -12.20 10.51 -5.72
C ALA A 330 -13.60 10.47 -5.09
N GLN A 331 -13.67 10.52 -3.76
CA GLN A 331 -14.95 10.60 -3.02
C GLN A 331 -15.73 11.87 -3.34
N GLN A 332 -15.07 13.04 -3.32
CA GLN A 332 -15.70 14.32 -3.64
C GLN A 332 -16.29 14.33 -5.05
N SER A 333 -15.51 13.89 -6.04
CA SER A 333 -15.91 13.84 -7.45
C SER A 333 -17.17 12.98 -7.64
N TYR A 334 -17.22 11.81 -7.00
CA TYR A 334 -18.40 10.95 -7.02
C TYR A 334 -19.63 11.64 -6.43
N HIS A 335 -19.52 12.16 -5.19
CA HIS A 335 -20.66 12.76 -4.50
C HIS A 335 -21.21 13.99 -5.25
N GLU A 336 -20.33 14.82 -5.82
CA GLU A 336 -20.74 15.97 -6.61
C GLU A 336 -21.48 15.56 -7.90
N GLN A 337 -20.95 14.58 -8.63
CA GLN A 337 -21.57 14.12 -9.87
C GLN A 337 -22.88 13.36 -9.62
N ALA A 338 -22.93 12.50 -8.61
CA ALA A 338 -24.14 11.79 -8.21
C ALA A 338 -25.26 12.76 -7.79
N ALA A 339 -24.92 13.81 -7.02
CA ALA A 339 -25.86 14.85 -6.64
C ALA A 339 -26.44 15.56 -7.87
N LYS A 340 -25.60 15.92 -8.86
CA LYS A 340 -26.07 16.55 -10.12
C LYS A 340 -27.02 15.64 -10.91
N VAL A 341 -26.74 14.33 -10.96
CA VAL A 341 -27.62 13.36 -11.65
C VAL A 341 -28.98 13.28 -10.96
N LEU A 342 -29.01 13.14 -9.64
CA LEU A 342 -30.27 13.04 -8.88
C LEU A 342 -31.05 14.36 -8.92
N GLN A 343 -30.38 15.50 -8.79
CA GLN A 343 -31.01 16.82 -8.94
C GLN A 343 -31.68 16.96 -10.31
N GLY A 344 -31.07 16.43 -11.37
CA GLY A 344 -31.63 16.46 -12.73
C GLY A 344 -32.98 15.75 -12.88
N ILE A 345 -33.30 14.78 -12.01
CA ILE A 345 -34.60 14.07 -12.06
C ILE A 345 -35.60 14.59 -11.04
N THR A 346 -35.16 15.21 -9.94
CA THR A 346 -36.07 15.66 -8.86
C THR A 346 -37.21 16.56 -9.35
N ALA A 347 -36.92 17.56 -10.18
CA ALA A 347 -37.96 18.45 -10.72
C ALA A 347 -39.01 17.71 -11.57
N SER A 348 -38.59 16.72 -12.38
CA SER A 348 -39.48 15.89 -13.19
C SER A 348 -40.36 14.99 -12.31
N LEU A 349 -39.80 14.46 -11.22
CA LEU A 349 -40.54 13.66 -10.24
C LEU A 349 -41.58 14.51 -9.49
N ASP A 350 -41.23 15.72 -9.09
CA ASP A 350 -42.14 16.64 -8.41
C ASP A 350 -43.30 17.04 -9.33
N GLU A 351 -43.00 17.35 -10.60
CA GLU A 351 -44.03 17.65 -11.60
C GLU A 351 -44.96 16.45 -11.83
N ALA A 352 -44.40 15.25 -11.98
CA ALA A 352 -45.19 14.02 -12.11
C ALA A 352 -46.07 13.78 -10.87
N SER A 353 -45.56 14.01 -9.67
CA SER A 353 -46.33 13.88 -8.44
C SER A 353 -47.54 14.81 -8.41
N VAL A 354 -47.35 16.09 -8.77
CA VAL A 354 -48.45 17.08 -8.80
C VAL A 354 -49.50 16.72 -9.85
N GLN A 355 -49.06 16.25 -11.02
CA GLN A 355 -49.97 15.79 -12.08
C GLN A 355 -50.80 14.58 -11.61
N ALA A 356 -50.16 13.59 -11.00
CA ALA A 356 -50.82 12.39 -10.48
C ALA A 356 -51.87 12.73 -9.40
N ASP A 357 -51.53 13.63 -8.46
CA ASP A 357 -52.47 14.11 -7.44
C ASP A 357 -53.67 14.83 -8.06
N GLY A 358 -53.43 15.65 -9.09
CA GLY A 358 -54.48 16.35 -9.83
C GLY A 358 -55.45 15.39 -10.52
N GLU A 359 -54.93 14.36 -11.19
CA GLU A 359 -55.74 13.32 -11.83
C GLU A 359 -56.51 12.50 -10.80
N TYR A 360 -55.88 12.13 -9.69
CA TYR A 360 -56.51 11.41 -8.60
C TYR A 360 -57.70 12.19 -8.01
N ARG A 361 -57.52 13.49 -7.74
CA ARG A 361 -58.59 14.37 -7.23
C ARG A 361 -59.75 14.50 -8.21
N LYS A 362 -59.45 14.73 -9.49
CA LYS A 362 -60.45 14.78 -10.57
C LYS A 362 -61.26 13.48 -10.66
N SER A 363 -60.60 12.33 -10.58
CA SER A 363 -61.26 11.02 -10.63
C SER A 363 -62.27 10.79 -9.49
N ARG A 364 -62.11 11.49 -8.37
CA ARG A 364 -62.98 11.41 -7.19
C ARG A 364 -64.03 12.53 -7.13
N GLY A 365 -64.07 13.43 -8.11
CA GLY A 365 -65.00 14.57 -8.11
C GLY A 365 -64.72 15.60 -7.03
N ILE A 366 -63.52 15.59 -6.45
CA ILE A 366 -63.05 16.55 -5.45
C ILE A 366 -62.24 17.59 -6.23
N ALA A 367 -62.90 18.62 -6.75
CA ALA A 367 -62.23 19.73 -7.45
C ALA A 367 -61.59 20.69 -6.45
#